data_AF-G5DYW8-F1
#
_entry.id   AF-G5DYW8-F1
#
_cell.length_a   1.000
_cell.length_b   1.000
_cell.length_c   1.000
_cell.angle_alpha   90.00
_cell.angle_beta   90.00
_cell.angle_gamma   90.00
#
_symmetry.space_group_name_H-M   'P 1'
#
loop_
_entity.id
_entity.type
_entity.pdbx_description
1 polymer ?
#
loop_
_entity_poly.entity_id
_entity_poly.type
_entity_poly.pdbx_seq_one_letter_code
_entity_poly.pdbx_strand_id
1 'polypeptide(L)'
;KILVLSGKGGVGKSTFSAHLAHGLAENEEKEVALLDVDICGPSIPKMMGLEGEQVHQSGSGSPVYVADNLAVMSVGFLLSSPDDAVIWR
;
A
#
# COMPACT_ATOMS: atom_id res chain seq x y z
N LYS A 1 11.42 10.94 3.79
CA LYS A 1 11.04 9.60 3.29
C LYS A 1 11.35 8.60 4.38
N ILE A 2 10.42 7.68 4.68
CA ILE A 2 10.56 6.67 5.75
C ILE A 2 10.55 5.30 5.08
N LEU A 3 11.49 4.43 5.45
CA LEU A 3 11.55 3.06 4.97
C LEU A 3 11.31 2.12 6.15
N VAL A 4 10.32 1.23 6.01
CA VAL A 4 9.98 0.23 7.02
C VAL A 4 10.37 -1.14 6.49
N LEU A 5 11.32 -1.81 7.17
CA LEU A 5 11.86 -3.11 6.77
C LEU A 5 11.65 -4.13 7.89
N SER A 6 11.62 -5.41 7.51
CA SER A 6 11.66 -6.54 8.44
C SER A 6 12.54 -7.66 7.87
N GLY A 7 13.28 -8.35 8.75
CA GLY A 7 14.04 -9.54 8.38
C GLY A 7 13.23 -10.85 8.36
N LYS A 8 11.96 -10.81 8.78
CA LYS A 8 11.07 -11.99 8.83
C LYS A 8 9.62 -11.62 8.48
N GLY A 9 8.89 -12.54 7.87
CA GLY A 9 7.44 -12.43 7.67
C GLY A 9 6.69 -12.48 9.01
N GLY A 10 5.51 -11.85 9.06
CA GLY A 10 4.59 -11.97 10.21
C GLY A 10 4.91 -11.09 11.44
N VAL A 11 5.94 -10.23 11.39
CA VAL A 11 6.28 -9.35 12.53
C VAL A 11 5.41 -8.10 12.66
N GLY A 12 4.43 -7.92 11.77
CA GLY A 12 3.55 -6.75 11.75
C GLY A 12 4.08 -5.52 10.99
N LYS A 13 5.05 -5.70 10.08
CA LYS A 13 5.58 -4.61 9.24
C LYS A 13 4.47 -3.81 8.56
N SER A 14 3.57 -4.48 7.85
CA SER A 14 2.49 -3.84 7.09
C SER A 14 1.49 -3.13 8.01
N THR A 15 1.16 -3.74 9.16
CA THR A 15 0.31 -3.13 10.18
C THR A 15 0.91 -1.83 10.72
N PHE A 16 2.21 -1.84 11.01
CA PHE A 16 2.91 -0.64 11.47
C PHE A 16 2.94 0.44 10.38
N SER A 17 3.26 0.08 9.14
CA SER A 17 3.29 1.01 8.00
C SER A 17 1.93 1.66 7.74
N ALA A 18 0.84 0.90 7.81
CA ALA A 18 -0.54 1.39 7.65
C ALA A 18 -0.90 2.44 8.71
N HIS A 19 -0.67 2.13 9.99
CA HIS A 19 -0.96 3.06 11.09
C HIS A 19 -0.05 4.27 11.09
N LEU A 20 1.24 4.10 10.74
CA LEU A 20 2.15 5.23 10.60
C LEU A 20 1.69 6.18 9.49
N ALA A 21 1.22 5.66 8.36
CA ALA A 21 0.68 6.48 7.27
C ALA A 21 -0.56 7.25 7.72
N HIS A 22 -1.51 6.59 8.41
CA HIS A 22 -2.66 7.27 8.99
C HIS A 22 -2.28 8.36 9.99
N GLY A 23 -1.40 8.06 10.95
CA GLY A 23 -0.96 9.05 11.95
C GLY A 23 -0.22 10.24 11.35
N LEU A 24 0.49 10.05 10.23
CA LEU A 24 1.09 11.18 9.49
C LEU A 24 0.02 12.00 8.75
N ALA A 25 -1.01 11.34 8.23
CA ALA A 25 -2.12 11.95 7.50
C ALA A 25 -3.15 12.66 8.40
N GLU A 26 -3.12 12.44 9.72
CA GLU A 26 -3.92 13.22 10.68
C GLU A 26 -3.65 14.73 10.59
N ASN A 27 -2.49 15.13 10.07
CA ASN A 27 -2.23 16.52 9.69
C ASN A 27 -2.69 16.74 8.24
N GLU A 28 -3.82 17.43 8.08
CA GLU A 28 -4.43 17.75 6.77
C GLU A 28 -3.52 18.60 5.86
N GLU A 29 -2.53 19.31 6.39
CA GLU A 29 -1.56 20.08 5.59
C GLU A 29 -0.48 19.20 4.96
N LYS A 30 -0.43 17.91 5.31
CA LYS A 30 0.58 16.96 4.80
C LYS A 30 -0.02 15.98 3.82
N GLU A 31 0.61 15.90 2.65
CA GLU A 31 0.39 14.84 1.68
C GLU A 31 1.21 13.60 2.05
N VAL A 32 0.52 12.47 2.25
CA VAL A 32 1.12 11.20 2.65
C VAL A 32 0.84 10.14 1.58
N ALA A 33 1.89 9.40 1.23
CA ALA A 33 1.77 8.26 0.33
C ALA A 33 2.42 7.02 0.96
N LEU A 34 1.70 5.91 0.94
CA LEU A 34 2.19 4.59 1.34
C LEU A 34 2.42 3.74 0.09
N LEU A 35 3.69 3.41 -0.16
CA LEU A 35 4.09 2.50 -1.23
C LEU A 35 4.42 1.13 -0.64
N ASP A 36 3.67 0.13 -1.06
CA ASP A 36 3.83 -1.27 -0.68
C ASP A 36 4.45 -2.06 -1.83
N VAL A 37 5.67 -2.55 -1.59
CA VAL A 37 6.44 -3.39 -2.51
C VAL A 37 6.57 -4.83 -1.99
N ASP A 38 5.76 -5.22 -0.99
CA ASP A 38 5.80 -6.55 -0.40
C ASP A 38 5.02 -7.57 -1.23
N ILE A 39 5.75 -8.49 -1.87
CA ILE A 39 5.22 -9.52 -2.77
C ILE A 39 4.68 -10.73 -2.00
N CYS A 40 5.22 -11.01 -0.81
CA CYS A 40 4.93 -12.24 -0.07
C CYS A 40 3.55 -12.23 0.60
N GLY A 41 2.80 -11.14 0.47
CA GLY A 41 1.48 -10.96 1.06
C GLY A 41 1.11 -9.48 1.07
N PRO A 42 0.72 -8.90 -0.09
CA PRO A 42 0.33 -7.50 -0.19
C PRO A 42 -0.92 -7.27 0.66
N SER A 43 -0.69 -6.94 1.91
CA SER A 43 -1.70 -6.83 2.95
C SER A 43 -2.17 -5.38 3.14
N ILE A 44 -1.45 -4.42 2.56
CA ILE A 44 -1.79 -3.00 2.66
C ILE A 44 -3.14 -2.69 2.01
N PRO A 45 -3.47 -3.14 0.77
CA PRO A 45 -4.81 -2.91 0.21
C PRO A 45 -5.92 -3.34 1.16
N LYS A 46 -5.81 -4.54 1.73
CA LYS A 46 -6.75 -5.07 2.74
C LYS A 46 -6.79 -4.24 4.03
N MET A 47 -5.63 -3.94 4.61
CA MET A 47 -5.55 -3.20 5.88
C MET A 47 -6.08 -1.77 5.77
N MET A 48 -5.96 -1.15 4.59
CA MET A 48 -6.43 0.21 4.32
C MET A 48 -7.88 0.25 3.80
N GLY A 49 -8.57 -0.90 3.73
CA GLY A 49 -9.97 -0.97 3.25
C GLY A 49 -10.15 -0.79 1.74
N LEU A 50 -9.08 -1.01 0.96
CA LEU A 50 -9.03 -0.83 -0.50
C LEU A 50 -9.09 -2.18 -1.25
N GLU A 51 -9.67 -3.22 -0.65
CA GLU A 51 -9.86 -4.51 -1.32
C GLU A 51 -10.83 -4.35 -2.52
N GLY A 52 -10.37 -4.78 -3.70
CA GLY A 52 -11.15 -4.66 -4.95
C GLY A 52 -10.94 -3.34 -5.71
N GLU A 53 -10.26 -2.37 -5.12
CA GLU A 53 -9.83 -1.16 -5.82
C GLU A 53 -8.73 -1.49 -6.83
N GLN A 54 -8.71 -0.74 -7.93
CA GLN A 54 -7.69 -0.86 -8.98
C GLN A 54 -6.98 0.47 -9.17
N VAL A 55 -5.69 0.39 -9.48
CA VAL A 55 -4.93 1.56 -9.91
C VAL A 55 -5.60 2.10 -11.17
N HIS A 56 -6.09 3.35 -11.15
CA HIS A 56 -6.65 3.95 -12.34
C HIS A 56 -5.55 4.01 -13.41
N GLN A 57 -5.82 3.40 -14.57
CA GLN A 57 -4.90 3.36 -15.70
C GLN A 57 -4.86 4.72 -16.41
N SER A 58 -4.30 5.73 -15.75
CA SER A 58 -3.62 6.82 -16.44
C SER A 58 -2.27 6.27 -16.91
N GLY A 59 -1.64 6.84 -17.94
CA GLY A 59 -0.36 6.35 -18.50
C GLY A 59 0.81 6.25 -17.50
N SER A 60 0.64 6.72 -16.26
CA SER A 60 1.58 6.60 -15.15
C SER A 60 1.09 5.74 -13.96
N GLY A 61 -0.15 5.24 -13.98
CA GLY A 61 -0.82 4.61 -12.85
C GLY A 61 -1.12 5.61 -11.73
N SER A 62 -2.40 5.93 -11.49
CA SER A 62 -2.78 6.83 -10.39
C SER A 62 -2.98 6.05 -9.09
N PRO A 63 -2.41 6.48 -7.96
CA PRO A 63 -2.57 5.79 -6.68
C PRO A 63 -4.03 5.76 -6.23
N VAL A 64 -4.36 4.83 -5.35
CA VAL A 64 -5.69 4.70 -4.75
C VAL A 64 -5.72 5.52 -3.46
N TYR A 65 -6.70 6.40 -3.31
CA TYR A 65 -6.79 7.29 -2.14
C TYR A 65 -7.60 6.62 -1.02
N VAL A 66 -7.07 6.67 0.19
CA VAL A 66 -7.75 6.24 1.43
C VAL A 66 -8.47 7.43 2.08
N ALA A 67 -7.88 8.62 1.93
CA ALA A 67 -8.42 9.92 2.35
C ALA A 67 -7.88 11.00 1.40
N ASP A 68 -8.37 12.24 1.53
CA ASP A 68 -8.00 13.34 0.63
C ASP A 68 -6.48 13.58 0.53
N ASN A 69 -5.75 13.38 1.62
CA ASN A 69 -4.30 13.57 1.73
C ASN A 69 -3.51 12.26 1.94
N LEU A 70 -4.16 11.09 1.79
CA LEU A 70 -3.53 9.78 2.00
C LEU A 70 -3.74 8.87 0.80
N ALA A 71 -2.67 8.64 0.06
CA ALA A 71 -2.65 7.78 -1.12
C ALA A 71 -1.89 6.47 -0.85
N VAL A 72 -2.31 5.40 -1.52
CA VAL A 72 -1.71 4.07 -1.43
C VAL A 72 -1.39 3.57 -2.83
N MET A 73 -0.20 2.99 -2.98
CA MET A 73 0.17 2.19 -4.13
C MET A 73 0.72 0.85 -3.65
N SER A 74 0.19 -0.25 -4.16
CA SER A 74 0.64 -1.60 -3.79
C SER A 74 0.70 -2.48 -5.03
N VAL A 75 1.66 -3.41 -5.06
CA VAL A 75 1.70 -4.49 -6.05
C VAL A 75 0.41 -5.32 -6.00
N GLY A 76 -0.26 -5.40 -4.85
CA GLY A 76 -1.54 -6.10 -4.69
C GLY A 76 -2.66 -5.57 -5.60
N PHE A 77 -2.62 -4.30 -6.02
CA PHE A 77 -3.61 -3.76 -6.96
C PHE A 77 -3.40 -4.22 -8.41
N LEU A 78 -2.24 -4.79 -8.72
CA LEU A 78 -1.88 -5.26 -10.06
C LEU A 78 -2.16 -6.75 -10.23
N LEU A 79 -2.51 -7.45 -9.16
CA LEU A 79 -2.86 -8.86 -9.16
C LEU A 79 -4.36 -9.05 -9.40
N SER A 80 -4.74 -10.07 -10.18
CA SER A 80 -6.15 -10.39 -10.41
C SER A 80 -6.74 -11.22 -9.26
N SER A 81 -5.88 -11.99 -8.58
CA SER A 81 -6.17 -12.76 -7.39
C SER A 81 -5.04 -12.62 -6.36
N PRO A 82 -5.32 -12.65 -5.04
CA PRO A 82 -4.30 -12.70 -4.00
C PRO A 82 -3.31 -13.87 -4.12
N ASP A 83 -3.74 -14.94 -4.78
CA ASP A 83 -2.93 -16.15 -5.00
C ASP A 83 -2.12 -16.11 -6.32
N ASP A 84 -2.23 -15.02 -7.09
CA ASP A 84 -1.49 -14.87 -8.34
C ASP A 84 0.02 -14.73 -8.07
N ALA A 85 0.82 -15.52 -8.78
CA ALA A 85 2.26 -15.44 -8.70
C ALA A 85 2.78 -14.16 -9.38
N VAL A 86 3.53 -13.35 -8.64
CA VAL A 86 4.27 -12.22 -9.19
C VAL A 86 5.62 -12.71 -9.74
N ILE A 87 5.82 -12.62 -11.06
CA ILE A 87 7.12 -12.88 -11.68
C ILE A 87 7.95 -11.59 -11.63
N TRP A 88 8.98 -11.57 -10.79
CA TRP A 88 9.96 -10.48 -10.77
C TRP A 88 11.05 -10.74 -11.82
N ARG A 89 11.23 -9.81 -12.76
CA ARG A 89 12.33 -9.83 -13.75
C ARG A 89 13.26 -8.65 -13.54
#